data_AF-A0A1B7W8M6-F1
#
_entry.id   AF-A0A1B7W8M6-F1
#
_cell.length_a   1.000
_cell.length_b   1.000
_cell.length_c   1.000
_cell.angle_alpha   90.00
_cell.angle_beta   90.00
_cell.angle_gamma   90.00
#
_symmetry.space_group_name_H-M   'P 1'
#
loop_
_entity.id
_entity.type
_entity.pdbx_description
1 polymer ?
#
loop_
_entity_poly.entity_id
_entity_poly.type
_entity_poly.pdbx_seq_one_letter_code
_entity_poly.pdbx_strand_id
1 'polypeptide(L)'
;MSTITLEQQAAIAAKLASMTLPSGLGDEESACSIAAINLALSGRLTDDIPDCMSKVIGRWIIKVQDSMPADMRNSERWKQLLPLAAGTGRDKEKKRLAIILDWMWGTVLPTLQPHADANGFGAEWQTMTKKRTEAAARADAAAEAAAREAAYAAAAARADAVWAAAAMEAAWAAAYAAAAAEADVWQTFDPCGLLERLIDVK
;
A
#
# COMPACT_ATOMS: atom_id res chain seq x y z
N MET A 1 -26.55 3.94 1.94
CA MET A 1 -27.30 2.91 1.18
C MET A 1 -26.38 2.43 0.08
N SER A 2 -26.32 1.12 -0.20
CA SER A 2 -25.51 0.58 -1.30
C SER A 2 -26.04 1.10 -2.63
N THR A 3 -25.15 1.46 -3.56
CA THR A 3 -25.51 1.94 -4.89
C THR A 3 -25.53 0.81 -5.94
N ILE A 4 -25.43 -0.45 -5.52
CA ILE A 4 -25.60 -1.64 -6.38
C ILE A 4 -26.68 -2.57 -5.82
N THR A 5 -27.23 -3.44 -6.66
CA THR A 5 -28.19 -4.47 -6.25
C THR A 5 -27.50 -5.66 -5.59
N LEU A 6 -28.27 -6.49 -4.87
CA LEU A 6 -27.77 -7.74 -4.30
C LEU A 6 -27.30 -8.73 -5.37
N GLU A 7 -27.97 -8.75 -6.52
CA GLU A 7 -27.57 -9.58 -7.67
C GLU A 7 -26.24 -9.14 -8.25
N GLN A 8 -26.03 -7.82 -8.41
CA GLN A 8 -24.74 -7.26 -8.85
C GLN A 8 -23.64 -7.60 -7.85
N GLN A 9 -23.91 -7.45 -6.55
CA GLN A 9 -22.95 -7.80 -5.52
C GLN A 9 -22.58 -9.29 -5.55
N ALA A 10 -23.57 -10.18 -5.72
CA ALA A 10 -23.34 -11.62 -5.86
C ALA A 10 -22.54 -11.97 -7.12
N ALA A 11 -22.82 -11.31 -8.25
CA ALA A 11 -22.08 -11.49 -9.48
C ALA A 11 -20.60 -11.10 -9.33
N ILE A 12 -20.32 -9.98 -8.66
CA ILE A 12 -18.95 -9.56 -8.33
C ILE A 12 -18.26 -10.61 -7.46
N ALA A 13 -18.93 -11.08 -6.40
CA ALA A 13 -18.37 -12.10 -5.50
C ALA A 13 -18.04 -13.40 -6.24
N ALA A 14 -18.94 -13.88 -7.10
CA ALA A 14 -18.72 -15.07 -7.92
C ALA A 14 -17.51 -14.91 -8.87
N LYS A 15 -17.40 -13.76 -9.54
CA LYS A 15 -16.28 -13.48 -10.45
C LYS A 15 -14.94 -13.40 -9.72
N LEU A 16 -14.89 -12.81 -8.52
CA LEU A 16 -13.68 -12.74 -7.69
C LEU A 16 -13.27 -14.12 -7.13
N ALA A 17 -14.25 -14.94 -6.76
CA ALA A 17 -14.00 -16.30 -6.28
C ALA A 17 -13.38 -17.18 -7.38
N SER A 18 -13.76 -16.97 -8.64
CA SER A 18 -13.31 -17.79 -9.77
C SER A 18 -11.91 -17.46 -10.30
N MET A 19 -11.26 -16.38 -9.83
CA MET A 19 -9.99 -15.92 -10.42
C MET A 19 -8.92 -15.63 -9.39
N THR A 20 -7.66 -15.68 -9.83
CA THR A 20 -6.53 -15.12 -9.10
C THR A 20 -6.46 -13.63 -9.39
N LEU A 21 -6.18 -12.83 -8.36
CA LEU A 21 -5.94 -11.39 -8.49
C LEU A 21 -4.42 -11.19 -8.65
N PRO A 22 -3.94 -10.69 -9.81
CA PRO A 22 -2.53 -10.40 -10.04
C PRO A 22 -2.15 -9.00 -9.56
N SER A 23 -0.87 -8.68 -9.66
CA SER A 23 -0.39 -7.28 -9.63
C SER A 23 -0.53 -6.71 -11.04
N GLY A 24 -0.94 -5.45 -11.15
CA GLY A 24 -1.30 -4.83 -12.42
C GLY A 24 -2.67 -5.32 -12.92
N LEU A 25 -3.06 -4.86 -14.11
CA LEU A 25 -4.40 -5.05 -14.66
C LEU A 25 -4.81 -6.52 -14.81
N GLY A 26 -3.89 -7.36 -15.27
CA GLY A 26 -4.18 -8.76 -15.61
C GLY A 26 -4.95 -8.93 -16.93
N ASP A 27 -5.75 -9.99 -17.02
CA ASP A 27 -6.57 -10.37 -18.17
C ASP A 27 -7.99 -10.80 -17.73
N GLU A 28 -8.81 -11.32 -18.65
CA GLU A 28 -10.21 -11.69 -18.38
C GLU A 28 -10.37 -12.91 -17.44
N GLU A 29 -9.33 -13.74 -17.34
CA GLU A 29 -9.27 -14.96 -16.53
C GLU A 29 -8.63 -14.70 -15.15
N SER A 30 -7.71 -13.73 -15.08
CA SER A 30 -6.99 -13.30 -13.88
C SER A 30 -6.83 -11.78 -13.88
N ALA A 31 -7.80 -11.07 -13.31
CA ALA A 31 -7.87 -9.60 -13.34
C ALA A 31 -7.58 -8.96 -11.97
N CYS A 32 -7.11 -7.72 -11.97
CA CYS A 32 -6.96 -6.91 -10.76
C CYS A 32 -8.32 -6.71 -10.05
N SER A 33 -8.35 -6.27 -8.77
CA SER A 33 -9.61 -6.15 -8.02
C SER A 33 -10.65 -5.28 -8.72
N ILE A 34 -10.25 -4.11 -9.24
CA ILE A 34 -11.18 -3.20 -9.93
C ILE A 34 -11.60 -3.77 -11.28
N ALA A 35 -10.68 -4.40 -12.00
CA ALA A 35 -10.97 -5.06 -13.27
C ALA A 35 -11.91 -6.26 -13.12
N ALA A 36 -11.74 -7.08 -12.07
CA ALA A 36 -12.66 -8.17 -11.75
C ALA A 36 -14.08 -7.66 -11.45
N ILE A 37 -14.20 -6.54 -10.72
CA ILE A 37 -15.48 -5.86 -10.49
C ILE A 37 -16.09 -5.38 -11.81
N ASN A 38 -15.31 -4.74 -12.69
CA ASN A 38 -15.81 -4.24 -13.97
C ASN A 38 -16.18 -5.36 -14.96
N LEU A 39 -15.47 -6.48 -14.93
CA LEU A 39 -15.81 -7.69 -15.68
C LEU A 39 -17.16 -8.24 -15.21
N ALA A 40 -17.42 -8.28 -13.91
CA ALA A 40 -18.71 -8.72 -13.38
C ALA A 40 -19.86 -7.75 -13.70
N LEU A 41 -19.62 -6.44 -13.66
CA LEU A 41 -20.65 -5.42 -13.85
C LEU A 41 -20.94 -5.10 -15.32
N SER A 42 -19.92 -5.16 -16.18
CA SER A 42 -20.01 -4.63 -17.55
C SER A 42 -19.38 -5.54 -18.60
N GLY A 43 -18.72 -6.63 -18.20
CA GLY A 43 -17.99 -7.52 -19.11
C GLY A 43 -16.71 -6.92 -19.69
N ARG A 44 -16.27 -5.73 -19.24
CA ARG A 44 -15.08 -5.05 -19.76
C ARG A 44 -13.90 -5.17 -18.82
N LEU A 45 -12.74 -5.53 -19.37
CA LEU A 45 -11.45 -5.50 -18.68
C LEU A 45 -10.93 -4.05 -18.60
N THR A 46 -11.09 -3.41 -17.44
CA THR A 46 -10.57 -2.06 -17.15
C THR A 46 -10.45 -1.85 -15.65
N ASP A 47 -9.44 -1.11 -15.19
CA ASP A 47 -9.30 -0.66 -13.80
C ASP A 47 -9.91 0.73 -13.54
N ASP A 48 -10.71 1.24 -14.49
CA ASP A 48 -11.54 2.42 -14.27
C ASP A 48 -12.46 2.22 -13.07
N ILE A 49 -12.46 3.16 -12.13
CA ILE A 49 -13.26 3.03 -10.91
C ILE A 49 -14.75 3.17 -11.29
N PRO A 50 -15.58 2.13 -11.07
CA PRO A 50 -16.97 2.16 -11.49
C PRO A 50 -17.76 3.25 -10.75
N ASP A 51 -18.80 3.78 -11.38
CA ASP A 51 -19.57 4.91 -10.81
C ASP A 51 -20.26 4.59 -9.50
N CYS A 52 -20.57 3.32 -9.26
CA CYS A 52 -21.10 2.83 -8.00
C CYS A 52 -20.07 2.78 -6.85
N MET A 53 -18.79 3.02 -7.12
CA MET A 53 -17.72 2.96 -6.13
C MET A 53 -17.15 4.35 -5.82
N SER A 54 -16.73 4.54 -4.58
CA SER A 54 -15.95 5.70 -4.16
C SER A 54 -14.63 5.78 -4.94
N LYS A 55 -14.31 6.93 -5.54
CA LYS A 55 -13.02 7.12 -6.21
C LYS A 55 -11.85 7.02 -5.26
N VAL A 56 -12.05 7.44 -4.00
CA VAL A 56 -11.03 7.34 -2.95
C VAL A 56 -10.70 5.88 -2.65
N ILE A 57 -11.72 5.04 -2.45
CA ILE A 57 -11.52 3.59 -2.20
C ILE A 57 -10.89 2.92 -3.42
N GLY A 58 -11.43 3.16 -4.62
CA GLY A 58 -10.91 2.53 -5.84
C GLY A 58 -9.44 2.87 -6.12
N ARG A 59 -9.04 4.15 -5.99
CA ARG A 59 -7.64 4.56 -6.16
C ARG A 59 -6.72 3.93 -5.13
N TRP A 60 -7.17 3.87 -3.88
CA TRP A 60 -6.42 3.24 -2.80
C TRP A 60 -6.26 1.73 -3.03
N ILE A 61 -7.33 1.03 -3.42
CA ILE A 61 -7.29 -0.41 -3.77
C ILE A 61 -6.25 -0.66 -4.87
N ILE A 62 -6.29 0.09 -5.98
CA ILE A 62 -5.36 -0.09 -7.10
C ILE A 62 -3.91 0.00 -6.61
N LYS A 63 -3.58 1.03 -5.83
CA LYS A 63 -2.21 1.24 -5.34
C LYS A 63 -1.78 0.21 -4.31
N VAL A 64 -2.63 -0.11 -3.34
CA VAL A 64 -2.28 -1.04 -2.26
C VAL A 64 -2.20 -2.48 -2.76
N GLN A 65 -3.10 -2.88 -3.66
CA GLN A 65 -3.13 -4.23 -4.22
C GLN A 65 -1.82 -4.61 -4.93
N ASP A 66 -1.24 -3.69 -5.70
CA ASP A 66 -0.04 -3.96 -6.48
C ASP A 66 1.18 -4.20 -5.58
N SER A 67 1.20 -3.61 -4.39
CA SER A 67 2.25 -3.83 -3.40
C SER A 67 1.95 -4.98 -2.44
N MET A 68 0.69 -5.41 -2.34
CA MET A 68 0.24 -6.45 -1.42
C MET A 68 0.77 -7.84 -1.82
N PRO A 69 1.23 -8.67 -0.86
CA PRO A 69 1.63 -10.05 -1.12
C PRO A 69 0.49 -10.86 -1.75
N ALA A 70 0.84 -11.79 -2.64
CA ALA A 70 -0.13 -12.56 -3.41
C ALA A 70 -1.15 -13.28 -2.52
N ASP A 71 -0.72 -13.87 -1.40
CA ASP A 71 -1.59 -14.60 -0.47
C ASP A 71 -2.62 -13.69 0.19
N MET A 72 -2.22 -12.48 0.59
CA MET A 72 -3.14 -11.51 1.20
C MET A 72 -4.11 -10.95 0.16
N ARG A 73 -3.61 -10.62 -1.03
CA ARG A 73 -4.41 -10.14 -2.15
C ARG A 73 -5.42 -11.18 -2.62
N ASN A 74 -5.11 -12.46 -2.50
CA ASN A 74 -6.01 -13.56 -2.87
C ASN A 74 -6.76 -14.17 -1.68
N SER A 75 -6.61 -13.58 -0.48
CA SER A 75 -7.29 -14.06 0.72
C SER A 75 -8.80 -13.95 0.59
N GLU A 76 -9.50 -14.85 1.27
CA GLU A 76 -10.96 -14.83 1.35
C GLU A 76 -11.48 -13.50 1.87
N ARG A 77 -10.85 -12.96 2.94
CA ARG A 77 -11.22 -11.67 3.53
C ARG A 77 -11.15 -10.54 2.51
N TRP A 78 -10.05 -10.41 1.77
CA TRP A 78 -9.93 -9.37 0.75
C TRP A 78 -11.01 -9.51 -0.31
N LYS A 79 -11.20 -10.72 -0.86
CA LYS A 79 -12.19 -10.99 -1.90
C LYS A 79 -13.64 -10.74 -1.44
N GLN A 80 -13.97 -10.96 -0.17
CA GLN A 80 -15.31 -10.69 0.37
C GLN A 80 -15.60 -9.20 0.56
N LEU A 81 -14.58 -8.37 0.72
CA LEU A 81 -14.74 -6.92 0.89
C LEU A 81 -14.93 -6.19 -0.44
N LEU A 82 -14.34 -6.68 -1.52
CA LEU A 82 -14.41 -6.04 -2.84
C LEU A 82 -15.85 -5.85 -3.38
N PRO A 83 -16.78 -6.82 -3.26
CA PRO A 83 -18.19 -6.63 -3.61
C PRO A 83 -18.88 -5.55 -2.77
N LEU A 84 -18.46 -5.33 -1.52
CA LEU A 84 -19.01 -4.30 -0.64
C LEU A 84 -18.40 -2.92 -0.92
N ALA A 85 -17.13 -2.88 -1.35
CA ALA A 85 -16.48 -1.69 -1.84
C ALA A 85 -17.20 -1.15 -3.09
N ALA A 86 -17.61 -2.07 -3.98
CA ALA A 86 -18.58 -1.76 -5.02
C ALA A 86 -19.93 -1.42 -4.37
N GLY A 87 -20.49 -0.24 -4.65
CA GLY A 87 -21.72 0.23 -3.99
C GLY A 87 -21.49 1.30 -2.91
N THR A 88 -20.24 1.65 -2.60
CA THR A 88 -19.91 2.69 -1.60
C THR A 88 -20.29 4.10 -2.03
N GLY A 89 -20.54 4.35 -3.32
CA GLY A 89 -20.88 5.68 -3.84
C GLY A 89 -19.83 6.77 -3.56
N ARG A 90 -20.14 8.01 -3.90
CA ARG A 90 -19.18 9.14 -3.91
C ARG A 90 -19.47 10.25 -2.91
N ASP A 91 -20.45 10.07 -2.04
CA ASP A 91 -20.92 11.09 -1.09
C ASP A 91 -20.06 11.24 0.17
N LYS A 92 -19.11 10.32 0.43
CA LYS A 92 -18.28 10.31 1.65
C LYS A 92 -16.77 10.39 1.40
N GLU A 93 -16.35 10.86 0.22
CA GLU A 93 -14.93 10.85 -0.18
C GLU A 93 -14.00 11.57 0.80
N LYS A 94 -14.40 12.75 1.32
CA LYS A 94 -13.59 13.48 2.31
C LYS A 94 -13.37 12.69 3.60
N LYS A 95 -14.42 12.02 4.11
CA LYS A 95 -14.32 11.20 5.33
C LYS A 95 -13.41 9.99 5.11
N ARG A 96 -13.59 9.30 3.97
CA ARG A 96 -12.77 8.13 3.61
C ARG A 96 -11.30 8.51 3.42
N LEU A 97 -11.03 9.65 2.78
CA LEU A 97 -9.67 10.16 2.63
C LEU A 97 -9.02 10.44 3.99
N ALA A 98 -9.75 11.04 4.93
CA ALA A 98 -9.24 11.28 6.28
C ALA A 98 -8.86 9.98 7.00
N ILE A 99 -9.63 8.90 6.83
CA ILE A 99 -9.32 7.58 7.41
C ILE A 99 -8.06 6.97 6.77
N ILE A 100 -7.91 7.07 5.44
CA ILE A 100 -6.68 6.59 4.75
C ILE A 100 -5.46 7.37 5.23
N LEU A 101 -5.57 8.70 5.35
CA LEU A 101 -4.48 9.53 5.85
C LEU A 101 -4.14 9.16 7.29
N ASP A 102 -5.13 9.00 8.17
CA ASP A 102 -4.89 8.60 9.55
C ASP A 102 -4.21 7.23 9.65
N TRP A 103 -4.63 6.26 8.83
CA TRP A 103 -3.96 4.95 8.73
C TRP A 103 -2.53 5.07 8.21
N MET A 104 -2.28 5.85 7.17
CA MET A 104 -0.92 6.08 6.65
C MET A 104 -0.03 6.66 7.75
N TRP A 105 -0.49 7.70 8.43
CA TRP A 105 0.27 8.40 9.46
C TRP A 105 0.40 7.64 10.79
N GLY A 106 -0.60 6.84 11.15
CA GLY A 106 -0.69 6.17 12.45
C GLY A 106 -0.26 4.70 12.42
N THR A 107 -0.27 4.08 11.26
CA THR A 107 0.03 2.65 11.10
C THR A 107 1.21 2.45 10.17
N VAL A 108 1.14 2.95 8.92
CA VAL A 108 2.15 2.62 7.91
C VAL A 108 3.50 3.29 8.17
N LEU A 109 3.54 4.62 8.24
CA LEU A 109 4.81 5.35 8.38
C LEU A 109 5.58 4.97 9.67
N PRO A 110 4.92 4.75 10.83
CA PRO A 110 5.63 4.29 12.02
C PRO A 110 6.36 2.95 11.88
N THR A 111 5.90 2.00 11.03
CA THR A 111 6.63 0.72 10.87
C THR A 111 7.97 0.88 10.15
N LEU A 112 8.16 1.99 9.43
CA LEU A 112 9.40 2.33 8.74
C LEU A 112 10.44 2.98 9.67
N GLN A 113 10.11 3.18 10.95
CA GLN A 113 11.04 3.76 11.93
C GLN A 113 12.40 3.04 11.98
N PRO A 114 12.50 1.69 11.99
CA PRO A 114 13.81 1.02 11.99
C PRO A 114 14.64 1.34 10.75
N HIS A 115 14.01 1.56 9.60
CA HIS A 115 14.71 1.99 8.39
C HIS A 115 15.22 3.42 8.52
N ALA A 116 14.41 4.34 9.05
CA ALA A 116 14.82 5.71 9.31
C ALA A 116 15.97 5.79 10.34
N ASP A 117 15.91 4.98 11.39
CA ASP A 117 16.97 4.86 12.39
C ASP A 117 18.28 4.35 11.77
N ALA A 118 18.20 3.29 10.95
CA ALA A 118 19.36 2.71 10.26
C ALA A 118 20.02 3.69 9.27
N ASN A 119 19.27 4.64 8.75
CA ASN A 119 19.74 5.64 7.79
C ASN A 119 19.98 7.02 8.42
N GLY A 120 19.93 7.15 9.75
CA GLY A 120 20.37 8.35 10.45
C GLY A 120 19.41 9.54 10.43
N PHE A 121 18.15 9.35 10.05
CA PHE A 121 17.08 10.38 10.11
C PHE A 121 15.89 9.97 11.00
N GLY A 122 16.10 8.94 11.84
CA GLY A 122 15.05 8.36 12.68
C GLY A 122 14.37 9.33 13.65
N ALA A 123 15.09 10.28 14.24
CA ALA A 123 14.52 11.22 15.21
C ALA A 123 13.50 12.17 14.55
N GLU A 124 13.83 12.67 13.37
CA GLU A 124 12.97 13.53 12.57
C GLU A 124 11.80 12.74 12.00
N TRP A 125 12.01 11.51 11.53
CA TRP A 125 10.95 10.61 11.09
C TRP A 125 9.92 10.35 12.20
N GLN A 126 10.41 10.05 13.41
CA GLN A 126 9.54 9.84 14.57
C GLN A 126 8.76 11.11 14.92
N THR A 127 9.40 12.27 14.82
CA THR A 127 8.75 13.55 15.08
C THR A 127 7.68 13.86 14.03
N MET A 128 7.97 13.59 12.77
CA MET A 128 7.09 13.76 11.62
C MET A 128 5.83 12.89 11.77
N THR A 129 5.98 11.60 12.06
CA THR A 129 4.87 10.66 12.26
C THR A 129 3.97 11.00 13.46
N LYS A 130 4.56 11.54 14.55
CA LYS A 130 3.82 11.97 15.75
C LYS A 130 3.11 13.31 15.57
N LYS A 131 3.80 14.33 15.04
CA LYS A 131 3.27 15.70 14.95
C LYS A 131 2.36 15.91 13.75
N ARG A 132 2.59 15.21 12.63
CA ARG A 132 1.81 15.30 11.38
C ARG A 132 1.62 16.74 10.89
N THR A 133 2.68 17.55 10.99
CA THR A 133 2.69 18.94 10.51
C THR A 133 3.61 19.07 9.31
N GLU A 134 3.33 20.03 8.44
CA GLU A 134 4.19 20.34 7.29
C GLU A 134 5.62 20.67 7.73
N ALA A 135 5.77 21.43 8.82
CA ALA A 135 7.09 21.77 9.36
C ALA A 135 7.88 20.53 9.78
N ALA A 136 7.23 19.57 10.45
CA ALA A 136 7.88 18.31 10.85
C ALA A 136 8.22 17.44 9.62
N ALA A 137 7.36 17.42 8.60
CA ALA A 137 7.65 16.71 7.34
C ALA A 137 8.82 17.33 6.56
N ARG A 138 8.92 18.67 6.52
CA ARG A 138 10.06 19.35 5.90
C ARG A 138 11.36 19.10 6.66
N ALA A 139 11.31 19.04 7.99
CA ALA A 139 12.47 18.74 8.83
C ALA A 139 12.99 17.32 8.59
N ASP A 140 12.08 16.33 8.51
CA ASP A 140 12.40 14.95 8.15
C ASP A 140 13.05 14.83 6.77
N ALA A 141 12.44 15.44 5.74
CA ALA A 141 13.02 15.44 4.39
C ALA A 141 14.43 16.07 4.34
N ALA A 142 14.67 17.13 5.13
CA ALA A 142 15.99 17.75 5.23
C ALA A 142 17.01 16.85 5.94
N ALA A 143 16.59 16.13 6.99
CA ALA A 143 17.43 15.19 7.72
C ALA A 143 17.79 13.97 6.86
N GLU A 144 16.82 13.40 6.13
CA GLU A 144 17.07 12.32 5.16
C GLU A 144 18.08 12.76 4.08
N ALA A 145 17.89 13.96 3.52
CA ALA A 145 18.82 14.49 2.52
C ALA A 145 20.24 14.65 3.09
N ALA A 146 20.38 15.23 4.29
CA ALA A 146 21.68 15.39 4.95
C ALA A 146 22.34 14.04 5.27
N ALA A 147 21.57 13.06 5.74
CA ALA A 147 22.08 11.73 6.05
C ALA A 147 22.55 10.99 4.79
N ARG A 148 21.81 11.12 3.68
CA ARG A 148 22.21 10.56 2.38
C ARG A 148 23.49 11.20 1.85
N GLU A 149 23.63 12.52 1.93
CA GLU A 149 24.88 13.22 1.55
C GLU A 149 26.06 12.76 2.42
N ALA A 150 25.86 12.61 3.73
CA ALA A 150 26.89 12.09 4.63
C ALA A 150 27.29 10.64 4.29
N ALA A 151 26.32 9.78 3.93
CA ALA A 151 26.58 8.43 3.48
C ALA A 151 27.38 8.40 2.17
N TYR A 152 27.05 9.26 1.20
CA TYR A 152 27.83 9.40 -0.04
C TYR A 152 29.25 9.88 0.23
N ALA A 153 29.43 10.91 1.07
CA ALA A 153 30.75 11.40 1.43
C ALA A 153 31.60 10.33 2.15
N ALA A 154 30.99 9.56 3.05
CA ALA A 154 31.66 8.44 3.71
C ALA A 154 32.01 7.31 2.74
N ALA A 155 31.14 7.00 1.77
CA ALA A 155 31.41 6.02 0.73
C ALA A 155 32.54 6.47 -0.21
N ALA A 156 32.59 7.74 -0.59
CA ALA A 156 33.68 8.33 -1.37
C ALA A 156 35.01 8.27 -0.59
N ALA A 157 35.01 8.68 0.69
CA ALA A 157 36.20 8.59 1.54
C ALA A 157 36.67 7.13 1.76
N ARG A 158 35.74 6.17 1.80
CA ARG A 158 36.06 4.73 1.83
C ARG A 158 36.58 4.24 0.49
N ALA A 159 36.04 4.69 -0.64
CA ALA A 159 36.56 4.34 -1.97
C ALA A 159 37.98 4.88 -2.16
N ASP A 160 38.26 6.09 -1.65
CA ASP A 160 39.59 6.67 -1.60
C ASP A 160 40.53 5.89 -0.66
N ALA A 161 40.00 5.29 0.41
CA ALA A 161 40.76 4.44 1.34
C ALA A 161 40.91 2.98 0.86
N VAL A 162 40.04 2.48 -0.02
CA VAL A 162 40.00 1.09 -0.51
C VAL A 162 40.61 1.01 -1.92
N TRP A 163 41.86 1.47 -2.02
CA TRP A 163 42.86 0.82 -2.88
C TRP A 163 43.55 -0.33 -2.12
N ALA A 164 42.78 -1.13 -1.37
CA ALA A 164 43.21 -2.40 -0.77
C ALA A 164 41.99 -3.23 -0.28
N ALA A 165 41.59 -4.19 -1.12
CA ALA A 165 40.88 -5.46 -0.85
C ALA A 165 39.47 -5.51 -0.18
N ALA A 166 38.53 -6.02 -0.99
CA ALA A 166 37.38 -6.88 -0.68
C ALA A 166 36.15 -6.30 0.05
N ALA A 167 35.20 -5.77 -0.73
CA ALA A 167 33.90 -5.25 -0.27
C ALA A 167 32.68 -5.84 -1.01
N MET A 168 32.77 -7.06 -1.57
CA MET A 168 31.68 -7.66 -2.36
C MET A 168 30.76 -8.64 -1.61
N GLU A 169 31.21 -9.25 -0.50
CA GLU A 169 30.44 -10.28 0.22
C GLU A 169 29.37 -9.72 1.19
N ALA A 170 29.60 -8.55 1.79
CA ALA A 170 28.68 -7.95 2.77
C ALA A 170 27.38 -7.40 2.14
N ALA A 171 27.39 -7.11 0.83
CA ALA A 171 26.24 -6.52 0.13
C ALA A 171 25.13 -7.53 -0.18
N TRP A 172 25.47 -8.82 -0.36
CA TRP A 172 24.50 -9.85 -0.75
C TRP A 172 23.71 -10.41 0.45
N ALA A 173 24.33 -10.49 1.64
CA ALA A 173 23.67 -10.99 2.86
C ALA A 173 22.60 -10.01 3.41
N ALA A 174 22.78 -8.71 3.21
CA ALA A 174 21.80 -7.70 3.64
C ALA A 174 20.52 -7.69 2.78
N ALA A 175 20.63 -8.06 1.50
CA ALA A 175 19.49 -8.14 0.58
C ALA A 175 18.55 -9.33 0.88
N TYR A 176 19.09 -10.44 1.42
CA TYR A 176 18.31 -11.65 1.69
C TYR A 176 17.53 -11.60 3.02
N ALA A 177 17.95 -10.79 3.99
CA ALA A 177 17.24 -10.60 5.26
C ALA A 177 16.02 -9.66 5.16
N ALA A 178 15.95 -8.82 4.12
CA ALA A 178 14.84 -7.88 3.91
C ALA A 178 13.56 -8.53 3.38
N ALA A 179 13.66 -9.66 2.68
CA ALA A 179 12.50 -10.35 2.07
C ALA A 179 11.67 -11.16 3.09
N ALA A 180 12.26 -11.57 4.21
CA ALA A 180 11.55 -12.31 5.27
C ALA A 180 10.81 -11.42 6.28
N ALA A 181 11.11 -10.10 6.30
CA ALA A 181 10.40 -9.11 7.11
C ALA A 181 9.17 -8.50 6.38
N GLU A 182 9.00 -8.80 5.09
CA GLU A 182 7.95 -8.21 4.25
C GLU A 182 6.57 -8.83 4.53
N ALA A 183 6.47 -10.13 4.85
CA ALA A 183 5.18 -10.76 5.16
C ALA A 183 4.58 -10.29 6.50
N ASP A 184 5.41 -9.92 7.47
CA ASP A 184 4.99 -9.47 8.81
C ASP A 184 4.48 -8.01 8.81
N VAL A 185 5.12 -7.14 8.01
CA VAL A 185 4.71 -5.72 7.93
C VAL A 185 3.32 -5.58 7.30
N TRP A 186 2.98 -6.42 6.32
CA TRP A 186 1.65 -6.40 5.69
C TRP A 186 0.53 -6.82 6.63
N GLN A 187 0.81 -7.72 7.58
CA GLN A 187 -0.16 -8.04 8.63
C GLN A 187 -0.39 -6.85 9.56
N THR A 188 0.69 -6.12 9.91
CA THR A 188 0.59 -4.88 10.70
C THR A 188 -0.17 -3.77 9.96
N PHE A 189 0.02 -3.69 8.64
CA PHE A 189 -0.72 -2.74 7.80
C PHE A 189 -2.23 -3.02 7.75
N ASP A 190 -2.64 -4.29 7.86
CA ASP A 190 -4.04 -4.74 7.80
C ASP A 190 -4.89 -4.00 6.74
N PRO A 191 -4.54 -4.12 5.44
CA PRO A 191 -5.28 -3.44 4.38
C PRO A 191 -6.75 -3.91 4.33
N CYS A 192 -7.04 -5.16 4.69
CA CYS A 192 -8.42 -5.64 4.82
C CYS A 192 -9.20 -4.88 5.89
N GLY A 193 -8.63 -4.69 7.09
CA GLY A 193 -9.28 -3.93 8.15
C GLY A 193 -9.39 -2.43 7.87
N LEU A 194 -8.47 -1.85 7.09
CA LEU A 194 -8.67 -0.50 6.55
C LEU A 194 -9.86 -0.49 5.57
N LEU A 195 -9.93 -1.42 4.62
CA LEU A 195 -11.02 -1.44 3.63
C LEU A 195 -12.39 -1.60 4.29
N GLU A 196 -12.52 -2.45 5.31
CA GLU A 196 -13.73 -2.58 6.15
C GLU A 196 -14.17 -1.22 6.73
N ARG A 197 -13.26 -0.50 7.39
CA ARG A 197 -13.54 0.82 7.96
C ARG A 197 -13.97 1.84 6.90
N LEU A 198 -13.43 1.76 5.69
CA LEU A 198 -13.78 2.67 4.57
C LEU A 198 -15.17 2.38 3.99
N ILE A 199 -15.56 1.10 3.95
CA ILE A 199 -16.89 0.63 3.53
C ILE A 199 -17.95 1.09 4.54
N ASP A 200 -17.66 0.97 5.84
CA ASP A 200 -18.61 1.27 6.92
C ASP A 200 -18.88 2.76 7.17
N VAL A 201 -18.22 3.66 6.43
CA VAL A 201 -18.45 5.10 6.55
C VAL A 201 -19.87 5.47 6.11
N LYS A 202 -20.66 5.96 7.08
CA LYS A 202 -22.04 6.46 6.88
C LYS A 202 -22.13 7.99 6.67
#